data_AF-A0A3D0ZUY6-F1
#
_entry.id   AF-A0A3D0ZUY6-F1
#
_cell.length_a   1.000
_cell.length_b   1.000
_cell.length_c   1.000
_cell.angle_alpha   90.00
_cell.angle_beta   90.00
_cell.angle_gamma   90.00
#
_symmetry.space_group_name_H-M   'P 1'
#
loop_
_entity.id
_entity.type
_entity.pdbx_description
1 polymer ?
#
loop_
_entity_poly.entity_id
_entity_poly.type
_entity_poly.pdbx_seq_one_letter_code
_entity_poly.pdbx_strand_id
1 'polypeptide(L)'
;MTFSVRFSSHEPCNIPESYQSLSPNIVEREILSKSIDADAVVVGAGITGSTLAIHLAESGKSVVQLEAKVPGWGGSGRAFG
;
A
#
# COMPACT_ATOMS: atom_id res chain seq x y z
N MET A 1 -3.25 -40.10 25.45
CA MET A 1 -3.78 -40.20 24.08
C MET A 1 -3.43 -38.89 23.39
N THR A 2 -2.36 -38.86 22.58
CA THR A 2 -1.80 -37.62 22.01
C THR A 2 -2.17 -37.56 20.53
N PHE A 3 -2.87 -36.51 20.12
CA PHE A 3 -3.14 -36.23 18.71
C PHE A 3 -2.03 -35.34 18.15
N SER A 4 -1.38 -35.77 17.07
CA SER A 4 -0.44 -34.97 16.30
C SER A 4 -1.14 -34.46 15.05
N VAL A 5 -1.26 -33.14 14.91
CA VAL A 5 -1.75 -32.50 13.69
C VAL A 5 -0.58 -32.38 12.71
N ARG A 6 -0.75 -32.88 11.49
CA ARG A 6 0.24 -32.78 10.41
C ARG A 6 -0.20 -31.64 9.47
N PHE A 7 0.56 -30.55 9.41
CA PHE A 7 0.37 -29.53 8.40
C PHE A 7 1.15 -29.94 7.14
N SER A 8 0.44 -30.11 6.02
CA SER A 8 1.08 -30.27 4.71
C SER A 8 1.36 -28.88 4.16
N SER A 9 2.63 -28.54 3.95
CA SER A 9 3.04 -27.31 3.28
C SER A 9 2.61 -27.38 1.81
N HIS A 10 1.49 -26.73 1.48
CA HIS A 10 1.15 -26.45 0.09
C HIS A 10 2.19 -25.45 -0.45
N GLU A 11 2.80 -25.75 -1.60
CA GLU A 11 3.55 -24.75 -2.37
C GLU A 11 2.70 -23.48 -2.50
N PRO A 12 3.27 -22.27 -2.29
CA PRO A 12 2.51 -21.05 -2.43
C PRO A 12 1.92 -21.00 -3.85
N CYS A 13 0.59 -20.86 -3.93
CA CYS A 13 -0.12 -20.77 -5.19
C CYS A 13 0.47 -19.61 -6.02
N ASN A 14 0.84 -19.87 -7.28
CA ASN A 14 1.23 -18.80 -8.19
C ASN A 14 0.07 -17.80 -8.29
N ILE A 15 0.37 -16.51 -8.09
CA ILE A 15 -0.62 -15.43 -8.23
C ILE A 15 -1.22 -15.52 -9.64
N PRO A 16 -2.55 -15.61 -9.81
CA PRO A 16 -3.16 -15.70 -11.13
C PRO A 16 -2.74 -14.52 -12.02
N GLU A 17 -2.59 -14.75 -13.32
CA GLU A 17 -2.14 -13.71 -14.28
C GLU A 17 -3.05 -12.46 -14.28
N SER A 18 -4.35 -12.63 -13.98
CA SER A 18 -5.29 -11.54 -13.78
C SER A 18 -4.88 -10.57 -12.66
N TYR A 19 -4.21 -11.06 -11.62
CA TYR A 19 -3.66 -10.27 -10.51
C TYR A 19 -2.26 -9.74 -10.76
N GLN A 20 -1.59 -10.18 -11.84
CA GLN A 20 -0.27 -9.69 -12.23
C GLN A 20 -0.33 -8.51 -13.21
N SER A 21 -1.54 -8.16 -13.69
CA SER A 21 -1.72 -7.05 -14.61
C SER A 21 -1.50 -5.70 -13.90
N LEU A 22 -0.41 -5.03 -14.24
CA LEU A 22 -0.22 -3.64 -13.87
C LEU A 22 -1.19 -2.79 -14.69
N SER A 23 -1.88 -1.86 -14.04
CA SER A 23 -2.64 -0.85 -14.76
C SER A 23 -1.69 -0.08 -15.69
N PRO A 24 -2.04 0.14 -16.97
CA PRO A 24 -1.17 0.86 -17.92
C PRO A 24 -0.99 2.34 -17.55
N ASN A 25 -1.76 2.83 -16.58
CA ASN A 25 -1.72 4.20 -16.09
C ASN A 25 -0.65 4.34 -14.99
N ILE A 26 0.62 4.40 -15.41
CA ILE A 26 1.71 4.77 -14.53
C ILE A 26 1.63 6.28 -14.32
N VAL A 27 1.14 6.69 -13.15
CA VAL A 27 1.22 8.08 -12.73
C VAL A 27 2.68 8.38 -12.37
N GLU A 28 3.30 9.32 -13.08
CA GLU A 28 4.60 9.87 -12.68
C GLU A 28 4.48 10.52 -11.30
N ARG A 29 5.42 10.19 -10.42
CA ARG A 29 5.44 10.70 -9.05
C ARG A 29 6.60 11.68 -8.96
N GLU A 30 6.27 12.94 -8.75
CA GLU A 30 7.29 13.97 -8.57
C GLU A 30 8.01 13.77 -7.23
N ILE A 31 9.34 13.95 -7.26
CA ILE A 31 10.15 14.00 -6.04
C ILE A 31 9.85 15.33 -5.35
N LEU A 32 9.63 15.30 -4.04
CA LEU A 32 9.49 16.50 -3.23
C LEU A 32 10.80 17.30 -3.27
N SER A 33 10.83 18.33 -4.11
CA SER A 33 12.00 19.18 -4.39
C SER A 33 11.87 20.59 -3.80
N LYS A 34 10.68 20.93 -3.30
CA LYS A 34 10.33 22.22 -2.70
C LYS A 34 9.44 22.02 -1.49
N SER A 35 9.36 23.03 -0.63
CA SER A 35 8.39 23.06 0.45
C SER A 35 6.96 23.11 -0.10
N ILE A 36 6.05 22.38 0.53
CA ILE A 36 4.62 22.39 0.24
C ILE A 36 3.89 22.64 1.55
N ASP A 37 3.06 23.68 1.59
CA ASP A 37 2.15 23.93 2.69
C ASP A 37 0.91 23.03 2.57
N ALA A 38 0.55 22.37 3.67
CA ALA A 38 -0.62 21.51 3.77
C ALA A 38 -1.11 21.48 5.21
N ASP A 39 -2.41 21.19 5.40
CA ASP A 39 -2.99 20.98 6.72
C ASP A 39 -2.40 19.73 7.40
N ALA A 40 -2.00 18.73 6.60
CA ALA A 40 -1.38 17.50 7.08
C ALA A 40 -0.41 16.89 6.07
N VAL A 41 0.61 16.20 6.59
CA VAL A 41 1.51 15.35 5.82
C VAL A 41 1.38 13.90 6.27
N VAL A 42 1.14 12.99 5.34
CA VAL A 42 1.07 11.55 5.59
C VAL A 42 2.33 10.88 5.04
N VAL A 43 3.09 10.23 5.91
CA VAL A 43 4.31 9.50 5.51
C VAL A 43 4.01 8.02 5.38
N GLY A 44 4.16 7.50 4.17
CA GLY A 44 3.88 6.13 3.76
C GLY A 44 2.59 6.01 2.93
N ALA A 45 2.68 5.30 1.80
CA ALA A 45 1.54 4.98 0.94
C ALA A 45 1.14 3.50 1.02
N GLY A 46 1.17 2.94 2.24
CA GLY A 46 0.51 1.67 2.57
C GLY A 46 -1.00 1.86 2.82
N ILE A 47 -1.70 0.78 3.17
CA ILE A 47 -3.17 0.80 3.33
C ILE A 47 -3.62 1.85 4.36
N THR A 48 -3.00 1.86 5.54
CA THR A 48 -3.31 2.82 6.62
C THR A 48 -3.05 4.26 6.19
N GLY A 49 -1.91 4.53 5.56
CA GLY A 49 -1.53 5.87 5.12
C GLY A 49 -2.49 6.41 4.05
N SER A 50 -2.78 5.59 3.03
CA SER A 50 -3.69 5.99 1.96
C SER A 50 -5.13 6.16 2.45
N THR A 51 -5.61 5.28 3.34
CA THR A 51 -6.94 5.45 3.96
C THR A 51 -7.01 6.72 4.80
N LEU A 52 -5.97 7.04 5.58
CA LEU A 52 -5.90 8.30 6.33
C LEU A 52 -5.90 9.52 5.40
N ALA A 53 -5.09 9.51 4.34
CA ALA A 53 -5.00 10.62 3.40
C ALA A 53 -6.35 10.91 2.72
N ILE A 54 -7.07 9.85 2.32
CA ILE A 54 -8.43 9.97 1.75
C ILE A 54 -9.38 10.59 2.78
N HIS A 55 -9.45 10.07 4.01
CA HIS A 55 -10.35 10.62 5.01
C HIS A 55 -10.04 12.07 5.39
N LEU A 56 -8.77 12.45 5.45
CA LEU A 56 -8.37 13.84 5.66
C LEU A 56 -8.81 14.73 4.49
N ALA A 57 -8.60 14.28 3.25
CA ALA A 57 -9.06 15.01 2.06
C ALA A 57 -10.59 15.15 2.00
N GLU A 58 -11.33 14.07 2.30
CA GLU A 58 -12.80 14.08 2.41
C GLU A 58 -13.29 15.05 3.50
N SER A 59 -12.51 15.24 4.56
CA SER A 59 -12.80 16.23 5.62
C SER A 59 -12.44 17.68 5.23
N GLY A 60 -12.05 17.91 3.98
CA GLY A 60 -11.71 19.24 3.45
C GLY A 60 -10.31 19.72 3.81
N LYS A 61 -9.39 18.82 4.18
CA LYS A 61 -7.99 19.15 4.45
C LYS A 61 -7.13 19.02 3.21
N SER A 62 -6.21 19.95 3.04
CA SER A 62 -5.08 19.80 2.10
C SER A 62 -4.08 18.79 2.68
N VAL A 63 -3.78 17.74 1.92
CA VAL A 63 -2.92 16.64 2.39
C VAL A 63 -1.82 16.37 1.38
N VAL A 64 -0.58 16.27 1.88
CA VAL A 64 0.55 15.77 1.11
C VAL A 64 0.88 14.36 1.58
N GLN A 65 0.90 13.39 0.67
CA GLN A 65 1.31 12.02 0.97
C GLN A 65 2.68 11.72 0.35
N LEU A 66 3.61 11.20 1.15
CA LEU A 66 4.98 10.89 0.73
C LEU A 66 5.24 9.39 0.83
N GLU A 67 5.82 8.80 -0.21
CA GLU A 67 6.26 7.40 -0.23
C GLU A 67 7.66 7.33 -0.83
N ALA A 68 8.57 6.61 -0.15
CA ALA A 68 9.96 6.51 -0.56
C ALA A 68 10.17 5.59 -1.76
N LYS A 69 9.23 4.68 -2.02
CA LYS A 69 9.25 3.72 -3.13
C LYS A 69 8.02 3.89 -4.02
N VAL A 70 7.11 2.94 -3.94
CA VAL A 70 5.84 2.94 -4.66
C VAL A 70 4.72 2.66 -3.66
N PRO A 71 3.49 3.16 -3.90
CA PRO A 71 2.35 2.81 -3.06
C PRO A 71 2.22 1.30 -2.86
N GLY A 72 1.92 0.89 -1.64
CA GLY A 72 1.82 -0.52 -1.27
C GLY A 72 3.16 -1.25 -1.09
N TRP A 73 4.33 -0.61 -1.31
CA TRP A 73 5.63 -1.28 -1.21
C TRP A 73 5.89 -1.95 0.15
N GLY A 74 5.30 -1.45 1.24
CA GLY A 74 5.47 -1.96 2.60
C GLY A 74 4.71 -3.27 2.90
N GLY A 75 4.37 -3.48 4.17
CA GLY A 75 3.63 -4.67 4.61
C GLY A 75 2.29 -4.85 3.91
N SER A 76 1.62 -3.75 3.55
CA SER A 76 0.30 -3.78 2.92
C SER A 76 0.27 -4.42 1.53
N GLY A 77 1.34 -4.30 0.72
CA GLY A 77 1.40 -4.95 -0.60
C GLY A 77 1.95 -6.38 -0.56
N ARG A 78 2.35 -6.87 0.63
CA ARG A 78 2.85 -8.23 0.85
C ARG A 78 1.98 -9.02 1.82
N ALA A 79 0.86 -8.45 2.26
CA ALA A 79 -0.08 -9.14 3.10
C ALA A 79 -0.80 -10.21 2.26
N PHE A 80 -0.93 -11.40 2.83
CA PHE A 80 -1.78 -12.46 2.29
C PHE A 80 -3.16 -12.21 2.92
N GLY A 81 -4.06 -11.58 2.17
CA GLY A 81 -5.43 -11.30 2.61
C GLY A 81 -6.17 -12.56 3.01
#